data_AF-A0A1G7MHI3-F1
#
_entry.id   AF-A0A1G7MHI3-F1
#
_cell.length_a   1.000
_cell.length_b   1.000
_cell.length_c   1.000
_cell.angle_alpha   90.00
_cell.angle_beta   90.00
_cell.angle_gamma   90.00
#
_symmetry.space_group_name_H-M   'P 1'
#
loop_
_entity.id
_entity.type
_entity.pdbx_description
1 polymer ?
#
loop_
_entity_poly.entity_id
_entity_poly.type
_entity_poly.pdbx_seq_one_letter_code
_entity_poly.pdbx_strand_id
1 'polypeptide(L)'
;MSNDPVPLHRVLTEMLRHPLRLLRGWNWKAASFSAILRSLFFLFANLHGTHHAAARAVMTEFIYGTFAAGVAGAALQRLRHAEPVRNTAFVVWLGIPSILLTAQALVHRAMGTQHVRTGLIASFIFASFASGFNWFAMRRGAFVIGEQRSFARDLLLAPKLIGQFLFTPLQR
;
A
#
# COMPACT_ATOMS: atom_id res chain seq x y z
N MET A 1 -8.70 16.38 23.39
CA MET A 1 -8.73 16.38 21.92
C MET A 1 -10.15 16.00 21.52
N SER A 2 -10.93 16.91 20.91
CA SER A 2 -12.34 16.61 20.62
C SER A 2 -12.41 15.38 19.71
N ASN A 3 -13.33 14.47 20.04
CA ASN A 3 -13.50 13.18 19.39
C ASN A 3 -14.31 13.33 18.10
N ASP A 4 -14.09 14.44 17.38
CA ASP A 4 -14.84 14.76 16.18
C ASP A 4 -14.28 13.96 15.01
N PRO A 5 -15.14 13.28 14.24
CA PRO A 5 -14.70 12.52 13.08
C PRO A 5 -13.97 13.44 12.09
N VAL A 6 -12.76 13.05 11.68
CA VAL A 6 -11.98 13.87 10.75
C VAL A 6 -12.59 13.73 9.36
N PRO A 7 -13.10 14.82 8.75
CA PRO A 7 -13.77 14.71 7.47
C PRO A 7 -12.76 14.44 6.35
N LEU A 8 -13.09 13.50 5.46
CA LEU A 8 -12.25 13.02 4.36
C LEU A 8 -11.67 14.17 3.51
N HIS A 9 -12.48 15.16 3.17
CA HIS A 9 -12.04 16.29 2.34
C HIS A 9 -10.89 17.07 2.96
N ARG A 10 -10.84 17.21 4.30
CA ARG A 10 -9.72 17.87 4.99
C ARG A 10 -8.45 17.06 4.86
N VAL A 11 -8.53 15.74 5.07
CA VAL A 11 -7.36 14.85 4.93
C VAL A 11 -6.83 14.87 3.50
N LEU A 12 -7.71 14.80 2.50
CA LEU A 12 -7.32 14.87 1.09
C LEU A 12 -6.71 16.22 0.72
N THR A 13 -7.33 17.31 1.14
CA THR A 13 -6.81 18.66 0.89
C THR A 13 -5.42 18.84 1.49
N GLU A 14 -5.20 18.34 2.71
CA GLU A 14 -3.91 18.40 3.37
C GLU A 14 -2.85 17.58 2.63
N MET A 15 -3.20 16.39 2.17
CA MET A 15 -2.31 15.54 1.37
C MET A 15 -1.93 16.20 0.03
N LEU A 16 -2.88 16.86 -0.63
CA LEU A 16 -2.66 17.56 -1.90
C LEU A 16 -1.84 18.84 -1.72
N ARG A 17 -2.06 19.59 -0.63
CA ARG A 17 -1.30 20.82 -0.33
C ARG A 17 0.12 20.53 0.14
N HIS A 18 0.34 19.39 0.79
CA HIS A 18 1.63 19.04 1.39
C HIS A 18 2.09 17.61 1.06
N PRO A 19 2.29 17.27 -0.23
CA PRO A 19 2.66 15.92 -0.65
C PRO A 19 4.01 15.47 -0.07
N LEU A 20 4.95 16.39 0.14
CA LEU A 20 6.25 16.11 0.77
C LEU A 20 6.11 15.56 2.20
N ARG A 21 5.00 15.83 2.90
CA ARG A 21 4.75 15.24 4.22
C ARG A 21 4.47 13.74 4.13
N LEU A 22 3.97 13.23 2.99
CA LEU A 22 3.83 11.79 2.76
C LEU A 22 5.20 11.13 2.65
N LEU A 23 6.16 11.78 1.99
CA LEU A 23 7.53 11.30 1.88
C LEU A 23 8.29 11.39 3.21
N ARG A 24 8.13 12.49 3.96
CA ARG A 24 8.74 12.62 5.30
C ARG A 24 8.16 11.62 6.31
N GLY A 25 6.87 11.34 6.20
CA GLY A 25 6.16 10.35 7.01
C GLY A 25 6.07 8.98 6.33
N TRP A 26 7.00 8.65 5.44
CA TRP A 26 6.97 7.42 4.65
C TRP A 26 6.85 6.20 5.56
N ASN A 27 5.89 5.32 5.26
CA ASN A 27 5.56 4.24 6.17
C ASN A 27 6.48 3.03 5.97
N TRP A 28 7.58 3.00 6.73
CA TRP A 28 8.54 1.90 6.72
C TRP A 28 7.93 0.54 7.09
N LYS A 29 6.94 0.47 7.99
CA LYS A 29 6.31 -0.82 8.35
C LYS A 29 5.53 -1.41 7.18
N ALA A 30 4.73 -0.58 6.50
CA ALA A 30 3.98 -0.96 5.31
C ALA A 30 4.92 -1.34 4.16
N ALA A 31 6.00 -0.57 3.97
CA ALA A 31 7.01 -0.87 2.96
C ALA A 31 7.74 -2.19 3.23
N SER A 32 8.21 -2.41 4.47
CA SER A 32 8.86 -3.67 4.86
C SER A 32 7.93 -4.87 4.71
N PHE A 33 6.68 -4.75 5.16
CA PHE A 33 5.70 -5.82 4.97
C PHE A 33 5.47 -6.12 3.49
N SER A 34 5.40 -5.09 2.66
CA SER A 34 5.23 -5.25 1.22
C SER A 34 6.46 -5.86 0.53
N ALA A 35 7.67 -5.45 0.94
CA ALA A 35 8.92 -6.04 0.47
C ALA A 35 9.01 -7.53 0.82
N ILE A 36 8.60 -7.92 2.04
CA ILE A 36 8.55 -9.32 2.46
C ILE A 36 7.59 -10.11 1.57
N LEU A 37 6.34 -9.66 1.42
CA LEU A 37 5.35 -10.35 0.58
C LEU A 37 5.82 -10.50 -0.86
N ARG A 38 6.36 -9.41 -1.45
CA ARG A 38 6.90 -9.44 -2.81
C ARG A 38 8.07 -10.41 -2.94
N SER A 39 9.00 -10.40 -1.98
CA SER A 39 10.14 -11.33 -1.97
C SER A 39 9.68 -12.78 -1.92
N LEU A 40 8.67 -13.08 -1.10
CA LEU A 40 8.06 -14.41 -1.05
C LEU A 40 7.42 -14.80 -2.39
N PHE A 41 6.63 -13.91 -2.99
CA PHE A 41 6.06 -14.13 -4.32
C PHE A 41 7.14 -14.41 -5.37
N PHE A 42 8.23 -13.63 -5.35
CA PHE A 42 9.35 -13.86 -6.28
C PHE A 42 10.07 -15.18 -6.01
N LEU A 43 10.29 -15.54 -4.75
CA LEU A 43 10.89 -16.83 -4.40
C LEU A 43 10.03 -17.97 -4.94
N PHE A 44 8.73 -17.99 -4.62
CA PHE A 44 7.81 -19.05 -5.07
C PHE A 44 7.64 -19.09 -6.59
N ALA A 45 7.56 -17.94 -7.27
CA ALA A 45 7.45 -17.89 -8.72
C ALA A 45 8.72 -18.39 -9.43
N ASN A 46 9.90 -18.22 -8.84
CA ASN A 46 11.17 -18.65 -9.41
C ASN A 46 11.61 -20.06 -8.98
N LEU A 47 10.90 -20.75 -8.07
CA LEU A 47 11.20 -22.15 -7.75
C LEU A 47 11.09 -23.07 -8.99
N HIS A 48 10.40 -22.64 -10.05
CA HIS A 48 10.10 -23.45 -11.24
C HIS A 48 10.58 -22.83 -12.58
N GLY A 49 11.40 -21.76 -12.61
CA GLY A 49 11.76 -21.11 -13.88
C GLY A 49 13.03 -20.25 -13.91
N THR A 50 13.63 -20.13 -15.10
CA THR A 50 14.84 -19.33 -15.36
C THR A 50 14.60 -18.32 -16.49
N HIS A 51 14.59 -17.00 -16.20
CA HIS A 51 14.64 -15.96 -17.24
C HIS A 51 15.37 -14.68 -16.78
N HIS A 52 16.55 -14.41 -17.34
CA HIS A 52 17.36 -13.22 -17.04
C HIS A 52 16.77 -11.90 -17.58
N ALA A 53 15.96 -11.93 -18.64
CA ALA A 53 15.28 -10.74 -19.16
C ALA A 53 14.15 -10.24 -18.25
N ALA A 54 13.55 -11.13 -17.43
CA ALA A 54 12.52 -10.78 -16.46
C ALA A 54 13.10 -10.08 -15.21
N ALA A 55 14.38 -10.31 -14.90
CA ALA A 55 15.01 -9.82 -13.67
C ALA A 55 14.98 -8.28 -13.55
N ARG A 56 15.20 -7.55 -14.65
CA ARG A 56 15.15 -6.07 -14.64
C ARG A 56 13.74 -5.54 -14.36
N ALA A 57 12.73 -6.08 -15.04
CA ALA A 57 11.34 -5.68 -14.82
C ALA A 57 10.86 -6.02 -13.41
N VAL A 58 11.23 -7.20 -12.91
CA VAL A 58 10.98 -7.66 -11.54
C VAL A 58 11.64 -6.75 -10.51
N MET A 59 12.90 -6.38 -10.72
CA MET A 59 13.63 -5.49 -9.81
C MET A 59 13.02 -4.09 -9.81
N THR A 60 12.67 -3.56 -10.98
CA THR A 60 11.94 -2.28 -11.08
C THR A 60 10.64 -2.35 -10.29
N GLU A 61 9.84 -3.40 -10.45
CA GLU A 61 8.58 -3.59 -9.72
C GLU A 61 8.80 -3.78 -8.22
N PHE A 62 9.88 -4.45 -7.81
CA PHE A 62 10.22 -4.63 -6.40
C PHE A 62 10.61 -3.30 -5.74
N ILE A 63 11.50 -2.52 -6.37
CA ILE A 63 11.97 -1.23 -5.85
C ILE A 63 10.80 -0.24 -5.85
N TYR A 64 10.15 -0.08 -6.99
CA TYR A 64 9.00 0.81 -7.14
C TYR A 64 7.88 0.41 -6.18
N GLY A 65 7.51 -0.86 -6.17
CA GLY A 65 6.42 -1.38 -5.36
C GLY A 65 6.66 -1.23 -3.87
N THR A 66 7.88 -1.49 -3.39
CA THR A 66 8.25 -1.30 -1.98
C THR A 66 8.20 0.17 -1.59
N PHE A 67 8.75 1.05 -2.42
CA PHE A 67 8.71 2.49 -2.16
C PHE A 67 7.27 3.02 -2.17
N ALA A 68 6.50 2.66 -3.20
CA ALA A 68 5.10 3.03 -3.36
C ALA A 68 4.24 2.52 -2.19
N ALA A 69 4.53 1.32 -1.65
CA ALA A 69 3.83 0.79 -0.48
C ALA A 69 4.04 1.63 0.78
N GLY A 70 5.23 2.21 0.98
CA GLY A 70 5.44 3.11 2.11
C GLY A 70 4.77 4.48 1.93
N VAL A 71 4.71 5.00 0.69
CA VAL A 71 3.94 6.22 0.38
C VAL A 71 2.44 5.98 0.58
N ALA A 72 1.92 4.85 0.06
CA ALA A 72 0.56 4.39 0.29
C ALA A 72 0.30 4.28 1.79
N GLY A 73 1.15 3.55 2.54
CA GLY A 73 0.99 3.39 3.98
C GLY A 73 0.97 4.71 4.74
N ALA A 74 1.74 5.71 4.31
CA ALA A 74 1.72 7.05 4.90
C ALA A 74 0.40 7.80 4.61
N ALA A 75 -0.18 7.60 3.44
CA ALA A 75 -1.50 8.13 3.08
C ALA A 75 -2.62 7.41 3.86
N LEU A 76 -2.60 6.08 3.86
CA LEU A 76 -3.58 5.23 4.54
C LEU A 76 -3.58 5.46 6.06
N GLN A 77 -2.41 5.66 6.66
CA GLN A 77 -2.28 6.00 8.07
C GLN A 77 -3.00 7.32 8.42
N ARG A 78 -3.02 8.30 7.51
CA ARG A 78 -3.76 9.56 7.68
C ARG A 78 -5.27 9.37 7.45
N LEU A 79 -5.63 8.48 6.53
CA LEU A 79 -7.02 8.14 6.21
C LEU A 79 -7.67 7.17 7.20
N ARG A 80 -6.93 6.59 8.16
CA ARG A 80 -7.44 5.55 9.07
C ARG A 80 -8.64 5.99 9.93
N HIS A 81 -8.72 7.29 10.25
CA HIS A 81 -9.83 7.86 11.03
C HIS A 81 -10.70 8.83 10.20
N ALA A 82 -10.58 8.79 8.87
CA ALA A 82 -11.32 9.69 8.00
C ALA A 82 -12.76 9.19 7.77
N GLU A 83 -13.72 10.11 7.90
CA GLU A 83 -15.15 9.88 7.68
C GLU A 83 -15.66 10.69 6.47
N PRO A 84 -16.69 10.22 5.74
CA PRO A 84 -17.43 8.97 5.96
C PRO A 84 -16.69 7.72 5.49
N VAL A 85 -16.74 6.63 6.26
CA VAL A 85 -16.02 5.36 5.99
C VAL A 85 -16.15 4.86 4.55
N ARG A 86 -17.35 4.96 3.93
CA ARG A 86 -17.60 4.50 2.56
C ARG A 86 -16.78 5.27 1.52
N ASN A 87 -16.72 6.59 1.64
CA ASN A 87 -15.97 7.43 0.70
C ASN A 87 -14.47 7.25 0.94
N THR A 88 -14.06 7.12 2.20
CA THR A 88 -12.68 6.79 2.54
C THR A 88 -12.29 5.44 1.93
N ALA A 89 -13.14 4.42 2.02
CA ALA A 89 -12.92 3.12 1.39
C ALA A 89 -12.75 3.25 -0.14
N PHE A 90 -13.58 4.04 -0.83
CA PHE A 90 -13.42 4.27 -2.26
C PHE A 90 -12.06 4.88 -2.60
N VAL A 91 -11.61 5.88 -1.85
CA VAL A 91 -10.28 6.48 -2.01
C VAL A 91 -9.18 5.45 -1.72
N VAL A 92 -9.30 4.66 -0.67
CA VAL A 92 -8.31 3.65 -0.27
C VAL A 92 -8.17 2.54 -1.31
N TRP A 93 -9.29 2.03 -1.81
CA TRP A 93 -9.32 0.88 -2.71
C TRP A 93 -9.07 1.25 -4.16
N LEU A 94 -9.39 2.48 -4.59
CA LEU A 94 -9.30 2.88 -5.99
C LEU A 94 -8.46 4.14 -6.16
N GLY A 95 -8.69 5.18 -5.34
CA GLY A 95 -7.99 6.46 -5.46
C GLY A 95 -6.47 6.35 -5.29
N ILE A 96 -6.00 5.86 -4.14
CA ILE A 96 -4.56 5.72 -3.83
C ILE A 96 -3.87 4.78 -4.84
N PRO A 97 -4.39 3.57 -5.12
CA PRO A 97 -3.81 2.70 -6.13
C PRO A 97 -3.74 3.33 -7.53
N SER A 98 -4.75 4.09 -7.95
CA SER A 98 -4.75 4.74 -9.28
C SER A 98 -3.68 5.80 -9.43
N ILE A 99 -3.45 6.61 -8.38
CA ILE A 99 -2.38 7.62 -8.38
C ILE A 99 -1.01 6.93 -8.49
N LEU A 100 -0.80 5.88 -7.70
CA LEU A 100 0.45 5.11 -7.73
C LEU A 100 0.59 4.34 -9.05
N LEU A 101 -0.48 3.81 -9.63
CA LEU A 101 -0.42 3.17 -10.94
C LEU A 101 0.02 4.15 -12.04
N THR A 102 -0.44 5.40 -11.94
CA THR A 102 -0.04 6.46 -12.88
C THR A 102 1.46 6.74 -12.78
N ALA A 103 2.00 6.85 -11.56
CA ALA A 103 3.44 7.01 -11.34
C ALA A 103 4.23 5.78 -11.83
N GLN A 104 3.72 4.56 -11.60
CA GLN A 104 4.31 3.31 -12.09
C GLN A 104 4.41 3.30 -13.61
N ALA A 105 3.33 3.68 -14.30
CA ALA A 105 3.30 3.75 -15.76
C ALA A 105 4.33 4.76 -16.31
N LEU A 106 4.52 5.91 -15.64
CA LEU A 106 5.55 6.87 -16.02
C LEU A 106 6.97 6.31 -15.84
N VAL A 107 7.23 5.60 -14.75
CA VAL A 107 8.53 4.92 -14.52
C VAL A 107 8.80 3.89 -15.61
N HIS A 108 7.83 3.03 -15.93
CA HIS A 108 8.00 2.03 -17.00
C HIS A 108 8.22 2.67 -18.38
N ARG A 109 7.55 3.78 -18.68
CA ARG A 109 7.80 4.55 -19.90
C ARG A 109 9.22 5.11 -19.94
N ALA A 110 9.69 5.69 -18.85
CA ALA A 110 11.06 6.22 -18.75
C ALA A 110 12.13 5.11 -18.85
N MET A 111 11.84 3.91 -18.37
CA MET A 111 12.75 2.76 -18.43
C MET A 111 12.68 1.95 -19.74
N GLY A 112 11.77 2.30 -20.67
CA GLY A 112 11.66 1.65 -21.98
C GLY A 112 11.20 0.19 -21.96
N THR A 113 10.52 -0.26 -20.89
CA THR A 113 10.09 -1.67 -20.76
C THR A 113 8.88 -1.97 -21.66
N GLN A 114 8.91 -3.07 -22.41
CA GLN A 114 7.78 -3.54 -23.25
C GLN A 114 6.80 -4.44 -22.47
N HIS A 115 5.56 -4.60 -22.95
CA HIS A 115 4.45 -5.40 -22.36
C HIS A 115 3.88 -4.91 -21.01
N VAL A 116 3.83 -3.59 -20.82
CA VAL A 116 3.46 -2.93 -19.56
C VAL A 116 1.99 -3.11 -19.13
N ARG A 117 1.05 -3.33 -20.07
CA ARG A 117 -0.39 -3.31 -19.75
C ARG A 117 -0.84 -4.41 -18.79
N THR A 118 -0.43 -5.66 -19.03
CA THR A 118 -0.81 -6.79 -18.15
C THR A 118 -0.19 -6.65 -16.77
N GLY A 119 1.07 -6.21 -16.71
CA GLY A 119 1.76 -5.90 -15.45
C GLY A 119 1.06 -4.80 -14.65
N LEU A 120 0.65 -3.71 -15.31
CA LEU A 120 -0.09 -2.62 -14.65
C LEU A 120 -1.42 -3.07 -14.06
N ILE A 121 -2.19 -3.90 -14.78
CA ILE A 121 -3.47 -4.40 -14.25
C ILE A 121 -3.23 -5.26 -13.00
N ALA A 122 -2.26 -6.18 -13.06
CA ALA A 122 -1.89 -7.01 -11.92
C ALA A 122 -1.41 -6.17 -10.73
N SER A 123 -0.54 -5.18 -10.97
CA SER A 123 -0.05 -4.26 -9.94
C SER A 123 -1.17 -3.41 -9.36
N PHE A 124 -2.15 -2.97 -10.15
CA PHE A 124 -3.31 -2.24 -9.66
C PHE A 124 -4.14 -3.11 -8.71
N ILE A 125 -4.51 -4.32 -9.13
CA ILE A 125 -5.28 -5.26 -8.30
C ILE A 125 -4.53 -5.51 -6.99
N PHE A 126 -3.24 -5.86 -7.07
CA PHE A 126 -2.41 -6.09 -5.90
C PHE A 126 -2.36 -4.85 -4.99
N ALA A 127 -2.15 -3.66 -5.55
CA ALA A 127 -2.09 -2.41 -4.80
C ALA A 127 -3.44 -2.06 -4.13
N SER A 128 -4.56 -2.35 -4.78
CA SER A 128 -5.91 -2.13 -4.24
C SER A 128 -6.17 -3.02 -3.04
N PHE A 129 -5.93 -4.32 -3.16
CA PHE A 129 -6.05 -5.26 -2.03
C PHE A 129 -5.07 -4.92 -0.90
N ALA A 130 -3.81 -4.62 -1.23
CA ALA A 130 -2.80 -4.24 -0.25
C ALA A 130 -3.16 -2.93 0.46
N SER A 131 -3.78 -1.97 -0.24
CA SER A 131 -4.23 -0.70 0.35
C SER A 131 -5.42 -0.91 1.27
N GLY A 132 -6.42 -1.69 0.83
CA GLY A 132 -7.55 -2.09 1.67
C GLY A 132 -7.10 -2.78 2.95
N PHE A 133 -6.20 -3.77 2.83
CA PHE A 133 -5.64 -4.48 3.99
C PHE A 133 -4.83 -3.57 4.91
N ASN A 134 -3.92 -2.74 4.37
CA ASN A 134 -3.13 -1.82 5.19
C ASN A 134 -4.03 -0.85 5.95
N TRP A 135 -5.03 -0.27 5.28
CA TRP A 135 -5.99 0.62 5.94
C TRP A 135 -6.76 -0.13 7.04
N PHE A 136 -7.28 -1.32 6.76
CA PHE A 136 -7.96 -2.18 7.73
C PHE A 136 -7.10 -2.49 8.96
N ALA A 137 -5.83 -2.82 8.75
CA ALA A 137 -4.88 -3.13 9.82
C ALA A 137 -4.51 -1.87 10.63
N MET A 138 -4.31 -0.74 9.96
CA MET A 138 -4.02 0.56 10.60
C MET A 138 -5.19 1.09 11.42
N ARG A 139 -6.45 0.83 11.01
CA ARG A 139 -7.62 1.12 11.84
C ARG A 139 -7.63 0.33 13.16
N ARG A 140 -6.89 -0.77 13.25
CA ARG A 140 -6.72 -1.62 14.44
C ARG A 140 -5.37 -1.41 15.15
N GLY A 141 -4.66 -0.33 14.80
CA GLY A 141 -3.36 0.04 15.40
C GLY A 141 -2.20 -0.87 14.98
N ALA A 142 -2.34 -1.66 13.91
CA ALA A 142 -1.22 -2.42 13.34
C ALA A 142 -0.60 -1.66 12.17
N PHE A 143 0.71 -1.82 11.95
CA PHE A 143 1.46 -1.14 10.87
C PHE A 143 1.43 0.40 10.91
N VAL A 144 1.07 0.99 12.07
CA VAL A 144 1.14 2.44 12.31
C VAL A 144 2.53 2.81 12.83
N ILE A 145 3.09 3.91 12.32
CA ILE A 145 4.35 4.48 12.78
C ILE A 145 4.08 5.65 13.72
N GLY A 146 4.93 5.78 14.74
CA GLY A 146 4.78 6.76 15.82
C GLY A 146 4.00 6.21 17.01
N GLU A 147 3.53 4.96 16.95
CA GLU A 147 2.93 4.24 18.07
C GLU A 147 3.94 3.26 18.70
N GLN A 148 3.73 2.90 19.97
CA GLN A 148 4.65 2.06 20.76
C GLN A 148 4.74 0.60 20.29
N ARG A 149 3.86 0.14 19.40
CA ARG A 149 3.82 -1.26 18.94
C ARG A 149 4.99 -1.55 17.99
N SER A 150 5.74 -2.62 18.28
CA SER A 150 6.86 -3.07 17.43
C SER A 150 6.40 -3.76 16.14
N PHE A 151 7.23 -3.68 15.10
CA PHE A 151 6.94 -4.34 13.81
C PHE A 151 6.85 -5.86 13.92
N ALA A 152 7.65 -6.49 14.79
CA ALA A 152 7.56 -7.94 15.03
C ALA A 152 6.17 -8.36 15.55
N ARG A 153 5.57 -7.57 16.46
CA ARG A 153 4.20 -7.82 16.93
C ARG A 153 3.18 -7.61 15.81
N ASP A 154 3.37 -6.61 14.95
CA ASP A 154 2.52 -6.39 13.78
C ASP A 154 2.56 -7.61 12.82
N LEU A 155 3.75 -8.19 12.59
CA LEU A 155 3.93 -9.39 11.77
C LEU A 155 3.27 -10.63 12.40
N LEU A 156 3.40 -10.83 13.72
CA LEU A 156 2.74 -11.95 14.42
C LEU A 156 1.21 -11.85 14.36
N LEU A 157 0.66 -10.64 14.33
CA LEU A 157 -0.77 -10.41 14.19
C LEU A 157 -1.24 -10.48 12.73
N ALA A 158 -0.33 -10.37 11.76
CA ALA A 158 -0.68 -10.32 10.34
C ALA A 158 -1.54 -11.49 9.87
N PRO A 159 -1.27 -12.77 10.22
CA PRO A 159 -2.12 -13.89 9.79
C PRO A 159 -3.56 -13.76 10.29
N LYS A 160 -3.74 -13.36 11.55
CA LYS A 160 -5.08 -13.12 12.14
C LYS A 160 -5.78 -11.96 11.44
N LEU A 161 -5.06 -10.85 11.19
CA LEU A 161 -5.61 -9.68 10.51
C LEU A 161 -5.99 -9.98 9.06
N ILE A 162 -5.20 -10.80 8.35
CA ILE A 162 -5.52 -11.26 7.00
C ILE A 162 -6.81 -12.08 7.02
N GLY A 163 -6.93 -13.04 7.96
CA GLY A 163 -8.16 -13.81 8.13
C GLY A 163 -9.37 -12.91 8.36
N GLN A 164 -9.28 -11.96 9.31
CA GLN A 164 -10.36 -11.02 9.56
C GLN A 164 -10.70 -10.13 8.36
N PHE A 165 -9.69 -9.67 7.62
CA PHE A 165 -9.90 -8.85 6.43
C PHE A 165 -10.65 -9.60 5.33
N LEU A 166 -10.39 -10.91 5.16
CA LEU A 166 -11.07 -11.72 4.15
C LEU A 166 -12.55 -11.96 4.48
N PHE A 167 -12.90 -12.07 5.76
CA PHE A 167 -14.29 -12.31 6.18
C PHE A 167 -15.08 -11.02 6.43
N THR A 168 -14.45 -9.97 6.99
CA THR A 168 -15.13 -8.74 7.39
C THR A 168 -14.35 -7.47 7.02
N PRO A 169 -14.13 -7.20 5.71
CA PRO A 169 -13.25 -6.12 5.24
C PRO A 169 -13.73 -4.70 5.59
N LEU A 170 -15.03 -4.50 5.80
CA LEU A 170 -15.68 -3.20 6.01
C LEU A 170 -16.54 -3.22 7.27
N GLN A 171 -15.92 -3.30 8.45
CA GLN A 171 -16.61 -3.06 9.72
C GLN A 171 -16.35 -1.63 10.21
N ARG A 172 -17.41 -0.98 10.72
CA ARG A 172 -17.40 0.42 11.17
C ARG A 172 -16.34 0.65 12.22
#